data_AF-A0AAN5IES3-F1
#
_entry.id   AF-A0AAN5IES3-F1
#
_cell.length_a   1.000
_cell.length_b   1.000
_cell.length_c   1.000
_cell.angle_alpha   90.00
_cell.angle_beta   90.00
_cell.angle_gamma   90.00
#
_symmetry.space_group_name_H-M   'P 1'
#
loop_
_entity.id
_entity.type
_entity.pdbx_description
1 polymer ?
#
loop_
_entity_poly.entity_id
_entity_poly.type
_entity_poly.pdbx_seq_one_letter_code
_entity_poly.pdbx_strand_id
1 'polypeptide(L)'
;ALFAAANGLKCIQDGHMSNVVYDHGIIVSSFSQDFSYGFAKCASNLDRCVSFTTMSIPDFLKLDAGTDNSNFANSIRHQAEGTVSGRCCMSQSDVQKIGVS
;
A
#
# COMPACT_ATOMS: atom_id res chain seq x y z
N ALA A 1 -19.53 -31.90 8.32
CA ALA A 1 -19.26 -30.60 7.69
C ALA A 1 -18.28 -29.83 8.57
N LEU A 2 -17.01 -29.72 8.15
CA LEU A 2 -16.02 -28.91 8.86
C LEU A 2 -16.26 -27.45 8.47
N PHE A 3 -16.89 -26.69 9.36
CA PHE A 3 -16.94 -25.24 9.25
C PHE A 3 -15.57 -24.69 9.62
N ALA A 4 -14.67 -24.58 8.65
CA ALA A 4 -13.47 -23.78 8.80
C ALA A 4 -13.91 -22.32 8.92
N ALA A 5 -13.87 -21.77 10.12
CA ALA A 5 -13.89 -20.33 10.31
C ALA A 5 -12.63 -19.77 9.63
N ALA A 6 -12.75 -19.42 8.35
CA ALA A 6 -11.74 -18.69 7.62
C ALA A 6 -11.67 -17.27 8.21
N ASN A 7 -11.01 -17.16 9.36
CA ASN A 7 -10.59 -15.89 9.94
C ASN A 7 -9.57 -15.29 8.98
N GLY A 8 -10.06 -14.58 7.96
CA GLY A 8 -9.20 -13.92 6.99
C GLY A 8 -8.23 -12.99 7.71
N LEU A 9 -6.97 -12.98 7.27
CA LEU A 9 -5.90 -12.15 7.81
C LEU A 9 -6.38 -10.70 7.96
N LYS A 10 -6.03 -10.08 9.09
CA LYS A 10 -6.27 -8.66 9.32
C LYS A 10 -4.93 -7.98 9.57
N CYS A 11 -4.67 -6.91 8.84
CA CYS A 11 -3.45 -6.12 9.01
C CYS A 11 -3.81 -4.68 9.33
N ILE A 12 -2.90 -3.99 10.01
CA ILE A 12 -2.95 -2.54 10.10
C ILE A 12 -2.75 -1.97 8.69
N GLN A 13 -3.62 -1.04 8.29
CA GLN A 13 -3.53 -0.32 7.04
C GLN A 13 -3.37 1.17 7.32
N ASP A 14 -2.16 1.67 7.20
CA ASP A 14 -1.82 3.09 7.31
C ASP A 14 -0.59 3.43 6.50
N GLY A 15 -0.42 4.71 6.19
CA GLY A 15 0.70 5.14 5.38
C GLY A 15 0.83 6.64 5.26
N HIS A 16 1.90 7.01 4.57
CA HIS A 16 2.24 8.37 4.20
C HIS A 16 2.48 8.41 2.70
N MET A 17 1.86 9.36 2.02
CA MET A 17 2.09 9.67 0.62
C MET A 17 2.73 11.05 0.51
N SER A 18 3.68 11.19 -0.41
CA SER A 18 4.26 12.48 -0.74
C SER A 18 4.54 12.60 -2.22
N ASN A 19 4.32 13.78 -2.79
CA ASN A 19 4.69 14.11 -4.16
C ASN A 19 5.35 15.50 -4.17
N VAL A 20 6.45 15.65 -4.89
CA VAL A 20 7.09 16.94 -5.14
C VAL A 20 7.19 17.13 -6.66
N VAL A 21 6.52 18.15 -7.17
CA VAL A 21 6.51 18.51 -8.59
C VAL A 21 7.56 19.57 -8.84
N TYR A 22 8.44 19.30 -9.79
CA TYR A 22 9.49 20.22 -10.23
C TYR A 22 9.16 20.77 -11.61
N ASP A 23 9.37 22.07 -11.80
CA ASP A 23 9.43 22.72 -13.11
C ASP A 23 10.78 23.44 -13.23
N HIS A 24 11.55 23.11 -14.28
CA HIS A 24 12.89 23.66 -14.49
C HIS A 24 13.83 23.58 -13.25
N GLY A 25 13.69 22.53 -12.43
CA GLY A 25 14.47 22.33 -11.20
C GLY A 25 13.96 23.10 -9.97
N ILE A 26 12.86 23.84 -10.10
CA ILE A 26 12.20 24.57 -9.02
C ILE A 26 10.98 23.77 -8.54
N ILE A 27 10.78 23.67 -7.23
CA ILE A 27 9.57 23.07 -6.67
C ILE A 27 8.39 24.00 -6.95
N VAL A 28 7.43 23.53 -7.75
CA VAL A 28 6.20 24.29 -8.08
C VAL A 28 4.99 23.81 -7.30
N SER A 29 5.05 22.58 -6.77
CA SER A 29 4.01 22.05 -5.89
C SER A 29 4.59 20.93 -5.03
N SER A 30 4.08 20.81 -3.81
CA SER A 30 4.36 19.67 -2.93
C SER A 30 3.09 19.25 -2.22
N PHE A 31 2.86 17.94 -2.16
CA PHE A 31 1.76 17.34 -1.45
C PHE A 31 2.30 16.29 -0.49
N SER A 32 1.71 16.24 0.71
CA SER A 32 1.94 15.16 1.67
C SER A 32 0.64 14.83 2.40
N GLN A 33 0.34 13.55 2.56
CA GLN A 33 -0.85 13.09 3.26
C GLN A 33 -0.57 11.81 4.05
N ASP A 34 -0.92 11.84 5.33
CA ASP A 34 -1.06 10.65 6.16
C ASP A 34 -2.47 10.09 6.06
N PHE A 35 -2.60 8.78 6.16
CA PHE A 35 -3.88 8.08 6.20
C PHE A 35 -3.79 6.86 7.11
N SER A 36 -4.89 6.58 7.82
CA SER A 36 -5.00 5.43 8.71
C SER A 36 -6.40 4.83 8.65
N TYR A 37 -6.46 3.52 8.40
CA TYR A 37 -7.69 2.73 8.35
C TYR A 37 -7.77 1.70 9.50
N GLY A 38 -6.77 1.68 10.39
CA GLY A 38 -6.69 0.71 11.48
C GLY A 38 -6.57 -0.72 10.98
N PHE A 39 -7.18 -1.68 11.68
CA PHE A 39 -7.17 -3.09 11.27
C PHE A 39 -8.22 -3.35 10.20
N ALA A 40 -7.77 -3.67 9.00
CA ALA A 40 -8.62 -4.05 7.87
C ALA A 40 -8.42 -5.51 7.49
N LYS A 41 -9.49 -6.16 7.02
CA LYS A 41 -9.44 -7.53 6.51
C LYS A 41 -8.73 -7.55 5.16
N CYS A 42 -7.74 -8.42 5.01
CA CYS A 42 -7.03 -8.63 3.76
C CYS A 42 -7.87 -9.41 2.75
N ALA A 43 -7.67 -9.11 1.46
CA ALA A 43 -8.14 -9.97 0.40
C ALA A 43 -7.51 -11.36 0.50
N SER A 44 -8.15 -12.39 -0.04
CA SER A 44 -7.72 -13.79 0.12
C SER A 44 -6.34 -14.09 -0.45
N ASN A 45 -5.89 -13.31 -1.44
CA ASN A 45 -4.57 -13.40 -2.06
C ASN A 45 -3.49 -12.58 -1.36
N LEU A 46 -3.85 -11.77 -0.34
CA LEU A 46 -2.92 -10.96 0.44
C LEU A 46 -2.73 -11.62 1.81
N ASP A 47 -1.70 -12.46 1.91
CA ASP A 47 -1.48 -13.40 3.01
C ASP A 47 -0.37 -12.96 3.98
N ARG A 48 0.15 -11.74 3.84
CA ARG A 48 1.16 -11.14 4.73
C ARG A 48 0.75 -9.75 5.18
N CYS A 49 1.12 -9.40 6.41
CA CYS A 49 1.11 -8.02 6.88
C CYS A 49 2.52 -7.48 6.75
N VAL A 50 2.68 -6.41 5.97
CA VAL A 50 3.99 -5.86 5.63
C VAL A 50 4.07 -4.41 6.07
N SER A 51 5.22 -4.01 6.60
CA SER A 51 5.64 -2.62 6.70
C SER A 51 6.71 -2.35 5.65
N PHE A 52 6.53 -1.30 4.85
CA PHE A 52 7.47 -0.90 3.81
C PHE A 52 7.88 0.56 3.99
N THR A 53 9.15 0.86 3.72
CA THR A 53 9.78 2.15 4.06
C THR A 53 9.41 3.27 3.11
N THR A 54 9.72 3.16 1.82
CA THR A 54 9.34 4.14 0.80
C THR A 54 9.47 3.45 -0.55
N MET A 55 8.45 3.57 -1.39
CA MET A 55 8.49 3.15 -2.78
C MET A 55 7.76 4.16 -3.66
N SER A 56 8.04 4.14 -4.96
CA SER A 56 7.28 4.97 -5.90
C SER A 56 5.83 4.49 -5.96
N ILE A 57 4.88 5.42 -6.08
CA ILE A 57 3.46 5.07 -6.27
C ILE A 57 3.27 4.18 -7.50
N PRO A 58 3.90 4.45 -8.67
CA PRO A 58 3.83 3.54 -9.81
C PRO A 58 4.31 2.12 -9.54
N ASP A 59 5.32 1.92 -8.70
CA ASP A 59 5.80 0.58 -8.35
C ASP A 59 4.89 -0.10 -7.35
N PHE A 60 4.34 0.64 -6.38
CA PHE A 60 3.32 0.12 -5.47
C PHE A 60 2.09 -0.40 -6.24
N LEU A 61 1.63 0.35 -7.25
CA LEU A 61 0.46 -0.01 -8.05
C LEU A 61 0.66 -1.25 -8.95
N LYS A 62 1.89 -1.76 -9.09
CA LYS A 62 2.18 -3.04 -9.76
C LYS A 62 2.08 -4.25 -8.84
N LEU A 63 1.96 -4.03 -7.53
CA LEU A 63 1.82 -5.09 -6.52
C LEU A 63 0.35 -5.52 -6.43
N ASP A 64 0.10 -6.74 -5.96
CA ASP A 64 -1.23 -7.26 -5.61
C ASP A 64 -1.90 -6.34 -4.59
N ALA A 65 -1.13 -5.83 -3.61
CA ALA A 65 -1.61 -4.85 -2.63
C ALA A 65 -2.02 -3.51 -3.28
N GLY A 66 -1.36 -3.13 -4.37
CA GLY A 66 -1.66 -1.90 -5.12
C GLY A 66 -2.72 -2.07 -6.20
N THR A 67 -3.17 -3.30 -6.47
CA THR A 67 -4.24 -3.64 -7.43
C THR A 67 -5.53 -4.15 -6.77
N ASP A 68 -5.55 -4.33 -5.44
CA ASP A 68 -6.74 -4.78 -4.70
C ASP A 68 -7.83 -3.69 -4.52
N ASN A 69 -9.04 -4.05 -4.12
CA ASN A 69 -10.13 -3.07 -3.91
C ASN A 69 -10.14 -2.47 -2.50
N SER A 70 -9.02 -2.49 -1.76
CA SER A 70 -8.96 -1.91 -0.42
C SER A 70 -9.04 -0.38 -0.46
N ASN A 71 -9.53 0.22 0.62
CA ASN A 71 -9.50 1.68 0.79
C ASN A 71 -8.07 2.22 0.75
N PHE A 72 -7.11 1.45 1.27
CA PHE A 72 -5.69 1.75 1.23
C PHE A 72 -5.19 1.91 -0.22
N ALA A 73 -5.39 0.89 -1.05
CA ALA A 73 -4.95 0.93 -2.44
C ALA A 73 -5.69 1.98 -3.26
N ASN A 74 -7.00 2.15 -3.01
CA ASN A 74 -7.80 3.17 -3.67
C ASN A 74 -7.26 4.58 -3.38
N SER A 75 -6.95 4.92 -2.13
CA SER A 75 -6.41 6.24 -1.81
C SER A 75 -5.06 6.52 -2.46
N ILE A 76 -4.22 5.49 -2.63
CA ILE A 76 -2.94 5.63 -3.34
C ILE A 76 -3.14 5.78 -4.85
N ARG A 77 -4.09 5.06 -5.47
CA ARG A 77 -4.39 5.16 -6.91
C ARG A 77 -4.85 6.53 -7.37
N HIS A 78 -5.45 7.32 -6.48
CA HIS A 78 -5.85 8.69 -6.83
C HIS A 78 -4.63 9.59 -7.06
N GLN A 79 -3.44 9.13 -6.69
CA GLN A 79 -2.17 9.76 -6.98
C GLN A 79 -1.48 9.02 -8.13
N ALA A 80 -1.19 9.72 -9.23
CA ALA A 80 -0.47 9.14 -10.37
C ALA A 80 1.04 9.00 -10.10
N GLU A 81 1.59 9.87 -9.27
CA GLU A 81 3.03 10.02 -9.04
C GLU A 81 3.32 10.32 -7.57
N GLY A 82 4.58 10.12 -7.18
CA GLY A 82 5.08 10.38 -5.83
C GLY A 82 5.60 9.11 -5.18
N THR A 83 5.73 9.15 -3.87
CA THR A 83 6.19 8.05 -3.04
C THR A 83 5.15 7.71 -1.99
N VAL A 84 5.13 6.44 -1.61
CA VAL A 84 4.29 5.92 -0.54
C VAL A 84 5.12 5.07 0.42
N SER A 85 4.78 5.16 1.69
CA SER A 85 5.28 4.32 2.77
C SER A 85 4.12 3.86 3.63
N GLY A 86 4.28 2.76 4.38
CA GLY A 86 3.25 2.37 5.31
C GLY A 86 3.22 0.90 5.69
N ARG A 87 2.04 0.49 6.15
CA ARG A 87 1.70 -0.87 6.53
C ARG A 87 0.45 -1.30 5.78
N CYS A 88 0.47 -2.46 5.15
CA CYS A 88 -0.71 -3.00 4.48
C CYS A 88 -0.68 -4.52 4.37
N CYS A 89 -1.78 -5.08 3.86
CA CYS A 89 -1.80 -6.47 3.40
C CYS A 89 -0.98 -6.59 2.11
N MET A 90 -0.21 -7.66 1.95
CA MET A 90 0.58 -7.93 0.74
C MET A 90 0.63 -9.44 0.45
N SER A 91 0.82 -9.83 -0.80
CA SER A 91 1.03 -11.23 -1.15
C SER A 91 2.48 -11.64 -0.88
N GLN A 92 2.68 -12.89 -0.45
CA GLN A 92 4.03 -13.44 -0.24
C GLN A 92 4.96 -13.27 -1.46
N SER A 93 4.42 -13.32 -2.68
CA SER A 93 5.20 -13.08 -3.91
C SER A 93 5.71 -11.65 -4.01
N ASP A 94 4.91 -10.65 -3.62
CA ASP A 94 5.34 -9.26 -3.67
C ASP A 94 6.30 -8.92 -2.55
N VAL A 95 6.09 -9.49 -1.36
CA VAL A 95 7.03 -9.41 -0.23
C VAL A 95 8.44 -9.84 -0.67
N GLN A 96 8.55 -10.93 -1.44
CA GLN A 96 9.81 -11.42 -2.00
C GLN A 96 10.42 -10.47 -3.04
N LYS A 97 9.60 -9.80 -3.87
CA LYS A 97 10.08 -8.86 -4.89
C LYS A 97 10.68 -7.60 -4.27
N ILE A 98 10.06 -7.08 -3.21
CA ILE A 98 10.50 -5.83 -2.57
C ILE A 98 11.49 -6.06 -1.42
N GLY A 99 11.79 -7.32 -1.09
CA GLY A 99 12.82 -7.69 -0.11
C GLY A 99 12.48 -7.30 1.33
N VAL A 100 11.19 -7.23 1.66
CA VAL A 100 10.71 -6.97 3.02
C VAL A 100 10.20 -8.26 3.65
N SER A 101 10.06 -8.31 4.97
CA SER A 101 9.58 -9.48 5.72
C SER A 101 8.65 -9.08 6.84
#